data_AF-H3AZ95-F1
#
_entry.id   AF-H3AZ95-F1
#
_cell.length_a   1.000
_cell.length_b   1.000
_cell.length_c   1.000
_cell.angle_alpha   90.00
_cell.angle_beta   90.00
_cell.angle_gamma   90.00
#
_symmetry.space_group_name_H-M   'P 1'
#
loop_
_entity.id
_entity.type
_entity.pdbx_description
1 polymer ?
#
loop_
_entity_poly.entity_id
_entity_poly.type
_entity_poly.pdbx_seq_one_letter_code
_entity_poly.pdbx_strand_id
1 'polypeptide(L)'
;LKNFKQKKEELVQRLYTLYNCSVFDCKLPEKMEISWNRKMRKTAGYCVTGQKRGKDGQRYARIELSEKVCDSADRLRDTLIHEMCHAATWIINGVRDGHGQFWRLYARKCKLAHPELPMVTRCHSYEINYKYRYQCTSCKNMIGRHSKSLDTKHVVCALCKGYLVLLQSTHKNGMPTRTHLTPFAKYVKENYGSRKKEAVGLSHAEVMRKLSADFAMKTKIL
;
A
#
# COMPACT_ATOMS: atom_id res chain seq x y z
N LEU A 1 15.17 -6.19 2.07
CA LEU A 1 15.23 -6.59 0.63
C LEU A 1 15.30 -5.37 -0.27
N LYS A 2 16.44 -5.18 -1.00
CA LYS A 2 16.46 -4.28 -2.16
C LYS A 2 15.47 -4.86 -3.20
N ASN A 3 14.66 -4.02 -3.84
CA ASN A 3 13.65 -4.43 -4.84
C ASN A 3 12.41 -5.20 -4.32
N PHE A 4 11.93 -4.89 -3.10
CA PHE A 4 10.69 -5.48 -2.56
C PHE A 4 9.52 -5.41 -3.55
N LYS A 5 9.30 -4.28 -4.23
CA LYS A 5 8.19 -4.12 -5.17
C LYS A 5 8.20 -5.13 -6.32
N GLN A 6 9.38 -5.48 -6.83
CA GLN A 6 9.53 -6.47 -7.90
C GLN A 6 9.39 -7.91 -7.39
N LYS A 7 9.79 -8.16 -6.14
CA LYS A 7 9.87 -9.52 -5.55
C LYS A 7 8.70 -9.88 -4.63
N LYS A 8 7.78 -8.95 -4.37
CA LYS A 8 6.72 -9.13 -3.35
C LYS A 8 5.81 -10.32 -3.66
N GLU A 9 5.50 -10.59 -4.93
CA GLU A 9 4.62 -11.71 -5.30
C GLU A 9 5.29 -13.07 -5.02
N GLU A 10 6.55 -13.24 -5.44
CA GLU A 10 7.35 -14.43 -5.13
C GLU A 10 7.47 -14.61 -3.62
N LEU A 11 7.74 -13.52 -2.89
CA LEU A 11 7.89 -13.54 -1.44
C LEU A 11 6.59 -13.95 -0.72
N VAL A 12 5.42 -13.44 -1.16
CA VAL A 12 4.11 -13.87 -0.63
C VAL A 12 3.95 -15.38 -0.76
N GLN A 13 4.21 -15.93 -1.95
CA GLN A 13 4.03 -17.36 -2.21
C GLN A 13 4.96 -18.22 -1.35
N ARG A 14 6.25 -17.85 -1.28
CA ARG A 14 7.24 -18.57 -0.46
C ARG A 14 6.90 -18.53 1.03
N LEU A 15 6.49 -17.37 1.53
CA LEU A 15 6.07 -17.24 2.93
C LEU A 15 4.79 -18.02 3.21
N TYR A 16 3.81 -17.99 2.30
CA TYR A 16 2.58 -18.76 2.44
C TYR A 16 2.87 -20.26 2.56
N THR A 17 3.64 -20.81 1.61
CA THR A 17 4.03 -22.24 1.64
C THR A 17 4.76 -22.57 2.93
N LEU A 18 5.76 -21.76 3.32
CA LEU A 18 6.51 -21.95 4.56
C LEU A 18 5.57 -22.04 5.76
N TYR A 19 4.73 -21.02 5.97
CA TYR A 19 3.85 -20.96 7.14
C TYR A 19 2.77 -22.02 7.13
N ASN A 20 2.21 -22.36 5.96
CA ASN A 20 1.24 -23.45 5.87
C ASN A 20 1.85 -24.76 6.37
N CYS A 21 3.07 -25.07 5.94
CA CYS A 21 3.78 -26.27 6.37
C CYS A 21 4.19 -26.22 7.86
N SER A 22 4.84 -25.14 8.30
CA SER A 22 5.47 -25.09 9.62
C SER A 22 4.52 -24.76 10.77
N VAL A 23 3.45 -23.99 10.52
CA VAL A 23 2.53 -23.52 11.57
C VAL A 23 1.19 -24.23 11.50
N PHE A 24 0.67 -24.45 10.30
CA PHE A 24 -0.69 -24.91 10.06
C PHE A 24 -0.79 -26.38 9.65
N ASP A 25 0.30 -27.14 9.78
CA ASP A 25 0.38 -28.58 9.51
C ASP A 25 -0.11 -28.95 8.09
N CYS A 26 0.12 -28.08 7.11
CA CYS A 26 -0.40 -28.17 5.73
C CYS A 26 -1.93 -28.24 5.62
N LYS A 27 -2.68 -27.79 6.64
CA LYS A 27 -4.16 -27.87 6.67
C LYS A 27 -4.86 -26.66 6.03
N LEU A 28 -4.14 -25.59 5.70
CA LEU A 28 -4.69 -24.56 4.80
C LEU A 28 -4.60 -25.04 3.34
N PRO A 29 -5.45 -24.54 2.43
CA PRO A 29 -5.41 -24.90 1.02
C PRO A 29 -4.01 -24.78 0.43
N GLU A 30 -3.62 -25.70 -0.45
CA GLU A 30 -2.30 -25.63 -1.12
C GLU A 30 -2.10 -24.28 -1.82
N LYS A 31 -3.19 -23.74 -2.40
CA LYS A 31 -3.24 -22.43 -3.03
C LYS A 31 -4.36 -21.59 -2.42
N MET A 32 -3.99 -20.60 -1.61
CA MET A 32 -4.91 -19.58 -1.09
C MET A 32 -4.99 -18.40 -2.06
N GLU A 33 -6.17 -17.83 -2.26
CA GLU A 33 -6.30 -16.55 -2.97
C GLU A 33 -5.70 -15.43 -2.11
N ILE A 34 -4.57 -14.88 -2.54
CA ILE A 34 -3.91 -13.73 -1.91
C ILE A 34 -3.78 -12.63 -2.95
N SER A 35 -4.35 -11.44 -2.68
CA SER A 35 -4.36 -10.34 -3.63
C SER A 35 -3.89 -9.02 -3.02
N TRP A 36 -3.43 -8.10 -3.87
CA TRP A 36 -2.96 -6.77 -3.45
C TRP A 36 -4.02 -5.69 -3.69
N ASN A 37 -4.36 -4.96 -2.62
CA ASN A 37 -5.37 -3.91 -2.65
C ASN A 37 -4.73 -2.50 -2.58
N ARG A 38 -4.81 -1.78 -3.70
CA ARG A 38 -4.32 -0.38 -3.85
C ARG A 38 -5.16 0.67 -3.10
N LYS A 39 -6.40 0.32 -2.78
CA LYS A 39 -7.37 1.24 -2.13
C LYS A 39 -7.22 1.24 -0.61
N MET A 40 -6.70 0.16 -0.01
CA MET A 40 -6.45 0.04 1.43
C MET A 40 -5.36 1.01 1.90
N ARG A 41 -5.67 1.86 2.89
CA ARG A 41 -4.79 2.98 3.33
C ARG A 41 -4.48 3.03 4.83
N LYS A 42 -5.17 2.22 5.63
CA LYS A 42 -5.06 2.24 7.11
C LYS A 42 -4.70 0.88 7.67
N THR A 43 -5.25 -0.18 7.09
CA THR A 43 -4.96 -1.56 7.47
C THR A 43 -3.88 -2.15 6.56
N ALA A 44 -3.09 -3.08 7.10
CA ALA A 44 -2.05 -3.78 6.37
C ALA A 44 -2.61 -4.94 5.53
N GLY A 45 -3.62 -5.63 6.02
CA GLY A 45 -4.36 -6.66 5.29
C GLY A 45 -5.67 -7.00 5.97
N TYR A 46 -6.43 -7.92 5.37
CA TYR A 46 -7.54 -8.60 6.03
C TYR A 46 -7.78 -9.98 5.42
N CYS A 47 -8.32 -10.88 6.22
CA CYS A 47 -8.84 -12.17 5.80
C CYS A 47 -10.35 -12.10 5.56
N VAL A 48 -10.81 -12.56 4.38
CA VAL A 48 -12.22 -12.75 4.06
C VAL A 48 -12.54 -14.22 4.13
N THR A 49 -13.47 -14.60 5.00
CA THR A 49 -13.89 -15.98 5.22
C THR A 49 -15.32 -16.20 4.75
N GLY A 50 -15.60 -17.33 4.14
CA GLY A 50 -16.94 -17.67 3.66
C GLY A 50 -17.20 -19.17 3.58
N GLN A 51 -18.39 -19.53 3.15
CA GLN A 51 -18.80 -20.91 2.90
C GLN A 51 -19.47 -20.96 1.53
N LYS A 52 -19.08 -21.91 0.68
CA LYS A 52 -19.71 -22.07 -0.64
C LYS A 52 -21.15 -22.57 -0.46
N ARG A 53 -22.06 -22.09 -1.32
CA ARG A 53 -23.44 -22.60 -1.39
C ARG A 53 -23.40 -23.95 -2.09
N GLY A 54 -23.89 -25.00 -1.42
CA GLY A 54 -23.89 -26.38 -1.92
C GLY A 54 -23.96 -27.40 -0.79
N LYS A 55 -24.23 -28.67 -1.12
CA LYS A 55 -24.42 -29.76 -0.14
C LYS A 55 -23.21 -29.96 0.79
N ASP A 56 -22.00 -29.69 0.31
CA ASP A 56 -20.77 -29.94 1.07
C ASP A 56 -20.32 -28.75 1.93
N GLY A 57 -20.96 -27.58 1.79
CA GLY A 57 -20.71 -26.42 2.63
C GLY A 57 -19.23 -26.06 2.80
N GLN A 58 -18.41 -26.18 1.74
CA GLN A 58 -16.96 -26.05 1.88
C GLN A 58 -16.58 -24.63 2.33
N ARG A 59 -15.84 -24.55 3.44
CA ARG A 59 -15.30 -23.29 3.97
C ARG A 59 -14.17 -22.80 3.08
N TYR A 60 -14.13 -21.50 2.83
CA TYR A 60 -13.04 -20.84 2.11
C TYR A 60 -12.55 -19.62 2.89
N ALA A 61 -11.31 -19.24 2.61
CA ALA A 61 -10.76 -17.95 2.98
C ALA A 61 -10.02 -17.34 1.78
N ARG A 62 -9.83 -16.02 1.79
CA ARG A 62 -8.93 -15.29 0.89
C ARG A 62 -8.31 -14.14 1.67
N ILE A 63 -7.10 -13.73 1.29
CA ILE A 63 -6.34 -12.69 1.99
C ILE A 63 -6.15 -11.50 1.05
N GLU A 64 -6.40 -10.29 1.54
CA GLU A 64 -6.08 -9.05 0.83
C GLU A 64 -5.00 -8.28 1.58
N LEU A 65 -3.96 -7.86 0.87
CA LEU A 65 -2.81 -7.13 1.42
C LEU A 65 -2.75 -5.71 0.86
N SER A 66 -2.47 -4.71 1.70
CA SER A 66 -2.35 -3.31 1.28
C SER A 66 -1.02 -3.05 0.58
N GLU A 67 -1.05 -2.58 -0.67
CA GLU A 67 0.17 -2.09 -1.35
C GLU A 67 0.79 -0.86 -0.65
N LYS A 68 0.01 -0.13 0.14
CA LYS A 68 0.42 1.14 0.75
C LYS A 68 0.97 0.99 2.16
N VAL A 69 0.58 -0.08 2.85
CA VAL A 69 0.98 -0.35 4.25
C VAL A 69 1.99 -1.50 4.30
N CYS A 70 1.77 -2.59 3.54
CA CYS A 70 2.74 -3.69 3.38
C CYS A 70 3.79 -3.33 2.31
N ASP A 71 4.59 -2.30 2.58
CA ASP A 71 5.56 -1.72 1.67
C ASP A 71 7.01 -2.24 1.86
N SER A 72 7.20 -3.22 2.73
CA SER A 72 8.48 -3.86 3.03
C SER A 72 8.31 -5.35 3.34
N ALA A 73 9.43 -6.10 3.29
CA ALA A 73 9.44 -7.54 3.51
C ALA A 73 8.95 -7.92 4.92
N ASP A 74 9.41 -7.21 5.96
CA ASP A 74 9.01 -7.49 7.34
C ASP A 74 7.52 -7.24 7.56
N ARG A 75 6.97 -6.15 7.00
CA ARG A 75 5.53 -5.88 7.08
C ARG A 75 4.70 -6.91 6.34
N LEU A 76 5.16 -7.36 5.17
CA LEU A 76 4.49 -8.43 4.44
C LEU A 76 4.49 -9.72 5.27
N ARG A 77 5.65 -10.12 5.79
CA ARG A 77 5.84 -11.30 6.64
C ARG A 77 4.89 -11.30 7.83
N ASP A 78 4.92 -10.23 8.62
CA ASP A 78 4.14 -10.10 9.86
C ASP A 78 2.63 -10.01 9.57
N THR A 79 2.24 -9.31 8.51
CA THR A 79 0.82 -9.20 8.13
C THR A 79 0.30 -10.52 7.57
N LEU A 80 1.07 -11.20 6.71
CA LEU A 80 0.62 -12.43 6.07
C LEU A 80 0.37 -13.54 7.10
N ILE A 81 1.30 -13.75 8.03
CA ILE A 81 1.13 -14.77 9.08
C ILE A 81 -0.05 -14.45 10.01
N HIS A 82 -0.32 -13.17 10.28
CA HIS A 82 -1.50 -12.71 11.01
C HIS A 82 -2.80 -13.08 10.29
N GLU A 83 -2.92 -12.74 9.00
CA GLU A 83 -4.11 -13.06 8.21
C GLU A 83 -4.28 -14.57 7.99
N MET A 84 -3.18 -15.32 7.91
CA MET A 84 -3.23 -16.79 7.88
C MET A 84 -3.75 -17.39 9.18
N CYS A 85 -3.46 -16.77 10.34
CA CYS A 85 -4.07 -17.20 11.61
C CYS A 85 -5.60 -17.06 11.56
N HIS A 86 -6.13 -15.96 11.00
CA HIS A 86 -7.58 -15.81 10.78
C HIS A 86 -8.13 -16.82 9.77
N ALA A 87 -7.40 -17.12 8.70
CA ALA A 87 -7.80 -18.15 7.75
C ALA A 87 -7.90 -19.53 8.42
N ALA A 88 -6.93 -19.86 9.28
CA ALA A 88 -6.86 -21.14 9.99
C ALA A 88 -7.99 -21.32 11.01
N THR A 89 -8.36 -20.28 11.78
CA THR A 89 -9.50 -20.37 12.70
C THR A 89 -10.78 -20.75 11.97
N TRP A 90 -10.99 -20.23 10.75
CA TRP A 90 -12.16 -20.56 9.97
C TRP A 90 -12.07 -21.90 9.24
N ILE A 91 -11.00 -22.14 8.49
CA ILE A 91 -10.87 -23.34 7.64
C ILE A 91 -10.72 -24.59 8.50
N ILE A 92 -9.83 -24.55 9.50
CA ILE A 92 -9.48 -25.73 10.31
C ILE A 92 -10.48 -25.91 11.45
N ASN A 93 -10.80 -24.83 12.17
CA ASN A 93 -11.63 -24.93 13.39
C ASN A 93 -13.11 -24.57 13.17
N GLY A 94 -13.45 -23.93 12.06
CA GLY A 94 -14.84 -23.52 11.81
C GLY A 94 -15.34 -22.38 12.67
N VAL A 95 -14.43 -21.59 13.24
CA VAL A 95 -14.78 -20.49 14.14
C VAL A 95 -14.51 -19.16 13.45
N ARG A 96 -15.54 -18.31 13.40
CA ARG A 96 -15.43 -16.90 13.01
C ARG A 96 -15.36 -16.06 14.28
N ASP A 97 -14.14 -15.85 14.76
CA ASP A 97 -13.85 -14.87 15.79
C ASP A 97 -12.76 -13.91 15.29
N GLY A 98 -12.56 -12.80 16.02
CA GLY A 98 -11.45 -11.90 15.75
C GLY A 98 -10.13 -12.52 16.22
N HIS A 99 -9.76 -12.23 17.47
CA HIS A 99 -8.52 -12.74 18.08
C HIS A 99 -8.83 -13.66 19.28
N GLY A 100 -9.75 -14.61 19.07
CA GLY A 100 -10.23 -15.53 20.10
C GLY A 100 -9.25 -16.66 20.41
N GLN A 101 -9.75 -17.76 20.97
CA GLN A 101 -8.88 -18.82 21.50
C GLN A 101 -8.04 -19.50 20.41
N PHE A 102 -8.65 -19.79 19.25
CA PHE A 102 -7.98 -20.49 18.15
C PHE A 102 -6.97 -19.57 17.48
N TRP A 103 -7.30 -18.28 17.34
CA TRP A 103 -6.35 -17.30 16.83
C TRP A 103 -5.11 -17.20 17.73
N ARG A 104 -5.30 -17.13 19.05
CA ARG A 104 -4.19 -17.12 20.02
C ARG A 104 -3.38 -18.42 20.00
N LEU A 105 -4.03 -19.56 19.76
CA LEU A 105 -3.36 -20.85 19.58
C LEU A 105 -2.41 -20.79 18.38
N TYR A 106 -2.88 -20.33 17.21
CA TYR A 106 -2.03 -20.23 16.03
C TYR A 106 -0.94 -19.17 16.19
N ALA A 107 -1.23 -18.02 16.81
CA ALA A 107 -0.20 -17.03 17.14
C ALA A 107 0.93 -17.60 18.01
N ARG A 108 0.59 -18.50 18.95
CA ARG A 108 1.59 -19.24 19.76
C ARG A 108 2.34 -20.28 18.92
N LYS A 109 1.65 -21.05 18.06
CA LYS A 109 2.30 -21.99 17.12
C LYS A 109 3.30 -21.25 16.23
N CYS A 110 2.96 -20.05 15.73
CA CYS A 110 3.87 -19.21 14.96
C CYS A 110 5.16 -18.92 15.74
N LYS A 111 5.05 -18.48 16.99
CA LYS A 111 6.20 -18.17 17.85
C LYS A 111 7.07 -19.41 18.12
N LEU A 112 6.47 -20.59 18.26
CA LEU A 112 7.20 -21.83 18.50
C LEU A 112 7.91 -22.34 17.24
N ALA A 113 7.23 -22.31 16.09
CA ALA A 113 7.78 -22.76 14.81
C ALA A 113 8.83 -21.79 14.25
N HIS A 114 8.68 -20.50 14.56
CA HIS A 114 9.52 -19.42 14.04
C HIS A 114 9.91 -18.43 15.15
N PRO A 115 10.82 -18.83 16.07
CA PRO A 115 11.27 -17.97 17.17
C PRO A 115 12.02 -16.71 16.69
N GLU A 116 12.50 -16.69 15.46
CA GLU A 116 13.11 -15.54 14.80
C GLU A 116 12.10 -14.42 14.45
N LEU A 117 10.81 -14.74 14.44
CA LEU A 117 9.76 -13.79 14.13
C LEU A 117 9.27 -13.05 15.38
N PRO A 118 8.89 -11.77 15.25
CA PRO A 118 8.13 -11.09 16.29
C PRO A 118 6.86 -11.87 16.63
N MET A 119 6.42 -11.77 17.88
CA MET A 119 5.14 -12.37 18.27
C MET A 119 4.00 -11.79 17.42
N VAL A 120 3.16 -12.67 16.86
CA VAL A 120 1.97 -12.24 16.12
C VAL A 120 1.00 -11.57 17.09
N THR A 121 0.86 -10.25 16.99
CA THR A 121 -0.01 -9.42 17.82
C THR A 121 -1.37 -9.20 17.15
N ARG A 122 -2.36 -8.76 17.93
CA ARG A 122 -3.72 -8.44 17.44
C ARG A 122 -3.74 -7.26 16.46
N CYS A 123 -2.80 -6.33 16.61
CA CYS A 123 -2.70 -5.15 15.79
C CYS A 123 -1.24 -4.89 15.43
N HIS A 124 -1.02 -4.41 14.21
CA HIS A 124 0.26 -3.86 13.80
C HIS A 124 0.23 -2.35 13.97
N SER A 125 1.19 -1.79 14.71
CA SER A 125 1.40 -0.35 14.85
C SER A 125 2.38 0.16 13.78
N TYR A 126 2.09 -0.10 12.50
CA TYR A 126 2.95 0.36 11.42
C TYR A 126 2.85 1.87 11.23
N GLU A 127 4.00 2.55 11.20
CA GLU A 127 4.05 3.94 10.71
C GLU A 127 3.77 3.96 9.20
N ILE A 128 2.66 4.58 8.80
CA ILE A 128 2.27 4.63 7.39
C ILE A 128 3.12 5.68 6.67
N ASN A 129 3.82 5.24 5.62
CA ASN A 129 4.67 6.10 4.80
C ASN A 129 3.82 6.95 3.84
N TYR A 130 3.52 8.18 4.25
CA TYR A 130 2.82 9.16 3.43
C TYR A 130 3.78 9.97 2.56
N LYS A 131 3.60 9.88 1.23
CA LYS A 131 4.37 10.67 0.25
C LYS A 131 4.10 12.18 0.36
N TYR A 132 2.90 12.56 0.77
CA TYR A 132 2.50 13.96 0.89
C TYR A 132 2.02 14.21 2.31
N ARG A 133 2.59 15.22 2.97
CA ARG A 133 2.19 15.64 4.30
C ARG A 133 1.69 17.07 4.23
N TYR A 134 0.52 17.32 4.80
CA TYR A 134 -0.05 18.65 4.91
C TYR A 134 0.05 19.09 6.37
N GLN A 135 0.34 20.36 6.60
CA GLN A 135 0.41 20.93 7.94
C GLN A 135 -0.57 22.09 8.06
N CYS A 136 -1.28 22.15 9.18
CA CYS A 136 -2.09 23.32 9.51
C CYS A 136 -1.19 24.51 9.85
N THR A 137 -1.47 25.67 9.25
CA THR A 137 -0.71 26.89 9.50
C THR A 137 -0.89 27.41 10.93
N SER A 138 -2.07 27.23 11.51
CA SER A 138 -2.43 27.68 12.87
C SER A 138 -1.98 26.70 13.96
N CYS A 139 -2.55 25.48 14.03
CA CYS A 139 -2.31 24.54 15.15
C CYS A 139 -1.21 23.51 14.88
N LYS A 140 -0.53 23.57 13.72
CA LYS A 140 0.56 22.66 13.31
C LYS A 140 0.21 21.17 13.18
N ASN A 141 -1.07 20.79 13.33
CA ASN A 141 -1.54 19.43 13.08
C ASN A 141 -1.16 18.94 11.68
N MET A 142 -0.75 17.66 11.58
CA MET A 142 -0.27 17.07 10.33
C MET A 142 -1.25 16.03 9.77
N ILE A 143 -1.40 16.05 8.45
CA ILE A 143 -2.26 15.11 7.71
C ILE A 143 -1.41 14.44 6.62
N GLY A 144 -1.30 13.12 6.68
CA GLY A 144 -0.61 12.34 5.67
C GLY A 144 -1.53 11.83 4.55
N ARG A 145 -1.05 11.86 3.30
CA ARG A 145 -1.71 11.33 2.11
C ARG A 145 -0.72 10.60 1.20
N HIS A 146 -1.19 9.56 0.50
CA HIS A 146 -0.39 8.82 -0.49
C HIS A 146 -0.39 9.49 -1.89
N SER A 147 -1.31 10.43 -2.15
CA SER A 147 -1.40 11.24 -3.36
C SER A 147 -1.64 12.73 -3.02
N LYS A 148 -1.39 13.64 -3.98
CA LYS A 148 -1.76 15.08 -3.84
C LYS A 148 -3.28 15.26 -4.02
N SER A 149 -4.07 14.60 -3.18
CA SER A 149 -5.54 14.55 -3.31
C SER A 149 -6.29 15.47 -2.36
N LEU A 150 -5.58 16.23 -1.52
CA LEU A 150 -6.21 17.13 -0.56
C LEU A 150 -6.26 18.52 -1.18
N ASP A 151 -7.46 18.95 -1.54
CA ASP A 151 -7.68 20.32 -2.02
C ASP A 151 -7.73 21.27 -0.83
N THR A 152 -6.62 21.97 -0.61
CA THR A 152 -6.44 22.91 0.51
C THR A 152 -7.32 24.15 0.41
N LYS A 153 -8.00 24.38 -0.73
CA LYS A 153 -8.97 25.47 -0.86
C LYS A 153 -10.29 25.16 -0.15
N HIS A 154 -10.68 23.88 -0.14
CA HIS A 154 -11.96 23.43 0.39
C HIS A 154 -11.81 22.66 1.72
N VAL A 155 -10.65 22.04 1.94
CA VAL A 155 -10.39 21.24 3.14
C VAL A 155 -9.60 22.05 4.15
N VAL A 156 -10.19 22.23 5.33
CA VAL A 156 -9.58 22.90 6.49
C VAL A 156 -9.10 21.89 7.55
N CYS A 157 -8.29 22.36 8.50
CA CYS A 157 -7.84 21.55 9.62
C CYS A 157 -9.04 21.07 10.47
N ALA A 158 -9.11 19.77 10.73
CA ALA A 158 -10.20 19.19 11.52
C ALA A 158 -10.25 19.70 12.97
N LEU A 159 -9.11 20.09 13.54
CA LEU A 159 -8.99 20.49 14.94
C LEU A 159 -9.32 21.97 15.17
N CYS A 160 -8.80 22.88 14.34
CA CYS A 160 -8.94 24.33 14.56
C CYS A 160 -9.55 25.10 13.39
N LYS A 161 -9.96 24.41 12.32
CA LYS A 161 -10.49 25.00 11.08
C LYS A 161 -9.53 25.92 10.31
N GLY A 162 -8.26 26.02 10.72
CA GLY A 162 -7.23 26.77 10.00
C GLY A 162 -6.82 26.13 8.65
N TYR A 163 -6.14 26.92 7.81
CA TYR A 163 -5.68 26.48 6.49
C TYR A 163 -4.62 25.39 6.55
N LEU A 164 -4.62 24.52 5.53
CA LEU A 164 -3.64 23.45 5.36
C LEU A 164 -2.68 23.80 4.22
N VAL A 165 -1.39 23.54 4.42
CA VAL A 165 -0.35 23.71 3.40
C VAL A 165 0.37 22.39 3.15
N LEU A 166 0.65 22.07 1.89
CA LEU A 166 1.45 20.91 1.52
C LEU A 166 2.93 21.16 1.89
N LEU A 167 3.48 20.32 2.76
CA LEU A 167 4.91 20.31 3.03
C LEU A 167 5.66 19.77 1.81
N GLN A 168 6.74 20.46 1.41
CA GLN A 168 7.61 19.99 0.35
C GLN A 168 8.25 18.65 0.79
N SER A 169 8.34 17.69 -0.13
CA SER A 169 8.93 16.38 0.17
C SER A 169 10.41 16.57 0.50
N THR A 170 10.82 16.31 1.73
CA THR A 170 12.24 16.17 2.06
C THR A 170 12.77 14.88 1.44
N HIS A 171 13.96 14.89 0.83
CA HIS A 171 14.64 13.63 0.52
C HIS A 171 15.05 12.93 1.83
N LYS A 172 15.42 11.64 1.75
CA LYS A 172 15.94 10.84 2.88
C LYS A 172 17.11 11.49 3.66
N ASN A 173 17.72 12.56 3.13
CA ASN A 173 18.86 13.25 3.70
C ASN A 173 18.52 14.65 4.26
N GLY A 174 17.25 14.95 4.55
CA GLY A 174 16.85 16.20 5.19
C GLY A 174 16.93 17.47 4.33
N MET A 175 17.51 17.40 3.12
CA MET A 175 17.53 18.53 2.21
C MET A 175 16.14 18.78 1.58
N PRO A 176 15.72 20.07 1.45
CA PRO A 176 14.54 20.43 0.67
C PRO A 176 14.71 19.89 -0.76
N THR A 177 13.63 19.37 -1.35
CA THR A 177 13.62 19.08 -2.78
C THR A 177 13.82 20.39 -3.54
N ARG A 178 15.07 20.72 -3.90
CA ARG A 178 15.33 21.74 -4.91
C ARG A 178 14.66 21.28 -6.19
N THR A 179 13.54 21.92 -6.52
CA THR A 179 12.82 21.77 -7.78
C THR A 179 13.63 22.38 -8.93
N HIS A 180 14.84 21.92 -9.18
CA HIS A 180 15.42 22.08 -10.51
C HIS A 180 14.76 21.04 -11.39
N LEU A 181 13.57 21.40 -11.91
CA LEU A 181 13.00 20.70 -13.04
C LEU A 181 14.04 20.74 -14.15
N THR A 182 14.29 19.61 -14.81
CA THR A 182 15.08 19.61 -16.04
C THR A 182 14.44 20.63 -17.01
N PRO A 183 15.22 21.28 -17.88
CA PRO A 183 14.69 22.25 -18.83
C PRO A 183 13.46 21.74 -19.60
N PHE A 184 13.48 20.47 -20.00
CA PHE A 184 12.32 19.81 -20.63
C PHE A 184 11.13 19.64 -19.68
N ALA A 185 11.35 19.19 -18.44
CA ALA A 185 10.27 19.03 -17.47
C ALA A 185 9.62 20.38 -17.09
N LYS A 186 10.41 21.47 -17.06
CA LYS A 186 9.91 22.83 -16.89
C LYS A 186 9.06 23.26 -18.10
N TYR A 187 9.57 23.03 -19.31
CA TYR A 187 8.86 23.34 -20.55
C TYR A 187 7.53 22.60 -20.66
N VAL A 188 7.51 21.28 -20.42
CA VAL A 188 6.28 20.48 -20.41
C VAL A 188 5.28 21.04 -19.40
N LYS A 189 5.72 21.35 -18.18
CA LYS A 189 4.84 21.89 -17.13
C LYS A 189 4.18 23.21 -17.55
N GLU A 190 4.92 24.10 -18.20
CA GLU A 190 4.44 25.42 -18.62
C GLU A 190 3.50 25.34 -19.83
N ASN A 191 3.71 24.38 -20.75
CA ASN A 191 3.03 24.35 -22.05
C ASN A 191 1.92 23.29 -22.16
N TYR A 192 1.89 22.27 -21.28
CA TYR A 192 0.96 21.15 -21.39
C TYR A 192 -0.52 21.55 -21.33
N GLY A 193 -0.88 22.50 -20.44
CA GLY A 193 -2.26 22.94 -20.26
C GLY A 193 -2.84 23.58 -21.52
N SER A 194 -2.08 24.46 -22.17
CA SER A 194 -2.49 25.13 -23.41
C SER A 194 -2.53 24.14 -24.58
N ARG A 195 -1.48 23.32 -24.75
CA ARG A 195 -1.42 22.33 -25.84
C ARG A 195 -2.51 21.27 -25.74
N LYS A 196 -2.94 20.89 -24.53
CA LYS A 196 -4.07 19.96 -24.35
C LYS A 196 -5.42 20.60 -24.70
N LYS A 197 -5.58 21.91 -24.51
CA LYS A 197 -6.80 22.64 -24.89
C LYS A 197 -6.89 22.88 -26.40
N GLU A 198 -5.75 23.21 -27.03
CA GLU A 198 -5.67 23.41 -28.48
C GLU A 198 -5.81 22.09 -29.25
N ALA A 199 -5.33 20.99 -28.67
CA ALA A 199 -5.39 19.67 -29.27
C ALA A 199 -6.60 18.85 -28.78
N VAL A 200 -7.80 19.36 -29.01
CA VAL A 200 -9.05 18.64 -28.73
C VAL A 200 -9.03 17.31 -29.51
N GLY A 201 -9.14 16.20 -28.79
CA GLY A 201 -9.15 14.85 -29.38
C GLY A 201 -7.80 14.11 -29.39
N LEU A 202 -6.67 14.75 -29.07
CA LEU A 202 -5.39 14.04 -28.97
C LEU A 202 -5.24 13.27 -27.65
N SER A 203 -4.63 12.09 -27.74
CA SER A 203 -4.21 11.32 -26.59
C SER A 203 -3.08 12.02 -25.82
N HIS A 204 -2.92 11.66 -24.53
CA HIS A 204 -1.82 12.14 -23.71
C HIS A 204 -0.44 11.90 -24.36
N ALA A 205 -0.27 10.73 -25.01
CA ALA A 205 0.98 10.36 -25.67
C ALA A 205 1.31 11.29 -26.85
N GLU A 206 0.31 11.70 -27.62
CA GLU A 206 0.49 12.59 -28.77
C GLU A 206 0.81 14.02 -28.32
N VAL A 207 0.15 14.51 -27.27
CA VAL A 207 0.47 15.81 -26.66
C VAL A 207 1.91 15.83 -26.16
N MET A 208 2.36 14.76 -25.50
CA MET A 208 3.76 14.64 -25.04
C MET A 208 4.74 14.59 -26.22
N ARG A 209 4.42 13.89 -27.31
CA ARG A 209 5.25 13.82 -28.52
C ARG A 209 5.42 15.19 -29.17
N LYS A 210 4.33 15.97 -29.27
CA LYS A 210 4.38 17.35 -29.79
C LYS A 210 5.26 18.24 -28.91
N LEU A 211 5.05 18.22 -27.59
CA LEU A 211 5.87 19.00 -26.64
C LEU A 211 7.35 18.63 -26.69
N SER A 212 7.69 17.35 -26.90
CA SER A 212 9.08 16.92 -27.11
C SER A 212 9.67 17.50 -28.39
N ALA A 213 8.92 17.48 -29.50
CA ALA A 213 9.36 18.05 -30.77
C ALA A 213 9.52 19.57 -30.68
N ASP A 214 8.54 20.27 -30.10
CA ASP A 214 8.58 21.72 -29.89
C ASP A 214 9.77 22.14 -29.01
N PHE A 215 10.03 21.39 -27.93
CA PHE A 215 11.19 21.65 -27.07
C PHE A 215 12.51 21.43 -27.81
N ALA A 216 12.63 20.34 -28.57
CA ALA A 216 13.82 20.02 -29.35
C ALA A 216 14.12 21.08 -30.42
N MET A 217 13.09 21.60 -31.09
CA MET A 217 13.23 22.71 -32.04
C MET A 217 13.68 23.99 -31.33
N LYS A 218 13.06 24.32 -30.19
CA LYS A 218 13.43 25.50 -29.40
C LYS A 218 14.87 25.47 -28.89
N THR A 219 15.39 24.30 -28.55
CA THR A 219 16.78 24.12 -28.10
C THR A 219 17.79 24.00 -29.24
N LYS A 220 17.36 23.82 -30.50
CA LYS A 220 18.26 23.83 -31.68
C LYS A 220 18.49 25.23 -32.25
N ILE A 221 17.65 26.20 -31.86
CA ILE A 221 17.69 27.60 -32.30
C ILE A 221 18.50 28.47 -31.30
N LEU A 222 18.91 27.87 -30.17
CA LEU A 222 19.79 28.44 -29.15
C LEU A 222 21.16 27.77 -29.25
#